data_AF-A0A350J1C9-F1
#
_entry.id   AF-A0A350J1C9-F1
#
_cell.length_a   1.000
_cell.length_b   1.000
_cell.length_c   1.000
_cell.angle_alpha   90.00
_cell.angle_beta   90.00
_cell.angle_gamma   90.00
#
_symmetry.space_group_name_H-M   'P 1'
#
loop_
_entity.id
_entity.type
_entity.pdbx_description
1 polymer ?
#
loop_
_entity_poly.entity_id
_entity_poly.type
_entity_poly.pdbx_seq_one_letter_code
_entity_poly.pdbx_strand_id
1 'polypeptide(L)'
;MESISLIEWSVGGVFVAVNAYRRYNTPASNRASTTFQNFSLYFFFYLLAVLTLYVFFGAVLDSSPETIGWLYALSSGQVGSNVPLAIDKLSAPMVSALFLTTLLPSLPWLSRYDQALLNTFWDRGNIPTHVYKMAASMRRARFNFSPIQNKQLRKNCKKLNIDFTPLMTSTSASLDFRWARVNAILSGLEEWKQDDSGRMRRFLMTKRTALNDLFKQRDEINEEFAQLKAEQLDSKVLHKIERFLDKSIAQLFLDASIIIGQAICMTELSESGRSARVTQLGFEGGTQGFDRLSPQQMLSGLFAIFITFLSLSIIEQFMKPVD
;
A
#
# COMPACT_ATOMS: atom_id res chain seq x y z
N MET A 1 -29.63 33.28 3.21
CA MET A 1 -28.25 33.50 2.72
C MET A 1 -27.26 32.57 3.40
N GLU A 2 -27.27 32.42 4.73
CA GLU A 2 -26.39 31.48 5.45
C GLU A 2 -26.53 30.01 5.00
N SER A 3 -27.74 29.54 4.70
CA SER A 3 -27.97 28.15 4.25
C SER A 3 -27.34 27.84 2.88
N ILE A 4 -27.28 28.81 1.98
CA ILE A 4 -26.69 28.64 0.64
C ILE A 4 -25.16 28.59 0.76
N SER A 5 -24.57 29.46 1.59
CA SER A 5 -23.13 29.43 1.90
C SER A 5 -22.71 28.09 2.50
N LEU A 6 -23.49 27.56 3.46
CA LEU A 6 -23.18 26.28 4.12
C LEU A 6 -23.23 25.09 3.15
N ILE A 7 -24.19 25.10 2.22
CA ILE A 7 -24.29 24.09 1.16
C ILE A 7 -23.06 24.15 0.24
N GLU A 8 -22.63 25.34 -0.19
CA GLU A 8 -21.45 25.50 -1.04
C GLU A 8 -20.18 25.03 -0.34
N TRP A 9 -19.98 25.42 0.92
CA TRP A 9 -18.85 24.92 1.73
C TRP A 9 -18.83 23.40 1.84
N SER A 10 -20.00 22.79 2.04
CA SER A 10 -20.16 21.33 2.13
C SER A 10 -19.85 20.63 0.81
N VAL A 11 -20.41 21.12 -0.30
CA VAL A 11 -20.18 20.56 -1.64
C VAL A 11 -18.71 20.64 -2.02
N GLY A 12 -18.08 21.80 -1.84
CA GLY A 12 -16.64 21.98 -2.12
C GLY A 12 -15.78 21.07 -1.25
N GLY A 13 -16.10 20.94 0.04
CA GLY A 13 -15.42 20.02 0.97
C GLY A 13 -15.52 18.56 0.53
N VAL A 14 -16.67 18.11 0.04
CA VAL A 14 -16.86 16.75 -0.52
C VAL A 14 -15.97 16.53 -1.74
N PHE A 15 -15.91 17.48 -2.68
CA PHE A 15 -15.03 17.38 -3.84
C PHE A 15 -13.55 17.28 -3.46
N VAL A 16 -13.11 18.12 -2.52
CA VAL A 16 -11.75 18.09 -1.98
C VAL A 16 -11.46 16.74 -1.30
N ALA A 17 -12.39 16.22 -0.50
CA ALA A 17 -12.23 14.94 0.17
C ALA A 17 -12.12 13.76 -0.81
N VAL A 18 -12.97 13.72 -1.85
CA VAL A 18 -12.92 12.68 -2.89
C VAL A 18 -11.61 12.74 -3.67
N ASN A 19 -11.14 13.95 -4.02
CA ASN A 19 -9.86 14.12 -4.71
C ASN A 19 -8.66 13.73 -3.82
N ALA A 20 -8.68 14.12 -2.54
CA ALA A 20 -7.67 13.73 -1.55
C ALA A 20 -7.61 12.20 -1.40
N TYR A 21 -8.76 11.53 -1.32
CA TYR A 21 -8.82 10.06 -1.29
C TYR A 21 -8.19 9.43 -2.54
N ARG A 22 -8.53 9.94 -3.73
CA ARG A 22 -7.98 9.43 -5.00
C ARG A 22 -6.46 9.59 -5.05
N ARG A 23 -5.93 10.74 -4.63
CA ARG A 23 -4.49 11.03 -4.59
C ARG A 23 -3.76 10.16 -3.58
N TYR A 24 -4.24 10.08 -2.35
CA TYR A 24 -3.62 9.28 -1.29
C TYR A 24 -3.56 7.79 -1.64
N ASN A 25 -4.55 7.29 -2.39
CA ASN A 25 -4.63 5.92 -2.87
C ASN A 25 -3.90 5.69 -4.21
N THR A 26 -3.06 6.63 -4.68
CA THR A 26 -2.28 6.48 -5.91
C THR A 26 -0.79 6.33 -5.59
N PRO A 27 -0.10 5.26 -6.05
CA PRO A 27 -0.64 4.12 -6.80
C PRO A 27 -1.55 3.23 -5.94
N ALA A 28 -2.48 2.50 -6.58
CA ALA A 28 -3.47 1.64 -5.90
C ALA A 28 -2.84 0.55 -5.00
N SER A 29 -1.54 0.29 -5.15
CA SER A 29 -0.76 -0.59 -4.27
C SER A 29 -0.53 -0.02 -2.87
N ASN A 30 -0.67 1.30 -2.65
CA ASN A 30 -0.41 1.94 -1.36
C ASN A 30 -1.26 1.33 -0.24
N ARG A 31 -2.55 1.13 -0.52
CA ARG A 31 -3.47 0.49 0.43
C ARG A 31 -3.02 -0.91 0.85
N ALA A 32 -2.48 -1.67 -0.11
CA ALA A 32 -2.01 -3.03 0.11
C ALA A 32 -0.61 -3.11 0.70
N SER A 33 0.08 -2.00 0.90
CA SER A 33 1.48 -1.94 1.34
C SER A 33 1.68 -1.60 2.82
N THR A 34 0.59 -1.29 3.53
CA THR A 34 0.55 -1.05 4.98
C THR A 34 -0.71 -1.68 5.58
N THR A 35 -0.85 -1.59 6.91
CA THR A 35 -2.04 -2.06 7.62
C THR A 35 -3.23 -1.13 7.38
N PHE A 36 -4.45 -1.69 7.37
CA PHE A 36 -5.66 -0.89 7.21
C PHE A 36 -5.78 0.25 8.24
N GLN A 37 -5.35 0.01 9.48
CA GLN A 37 -5.35 1.00 10.56
C GLN A 37 -4.42 2.17 10.25
N ASN A 38 -3.15 1.89 9.91
CA ASN A 38 -2.18 2.93 9.57
C ASN A 38 -2.62 3.69 8.31
N PHE A 39 -3.07 2.97 7.26
CA PHE A 39 -3.59 3.63 6.05
C PHE A 39 -4.72 4.60 6.38
N SER A 40 -5.73 4.17 7.17
CA SER A 40 -6.90 4.98 7.48
C SER A 40 -6.58 6.16 8.39
N LEU A 41 -5.71 5.97 9.39
CA LEU A 41 -5.31 7.02 10.32
C LEU A 41 -4.53 8.13 9.61
N TYR A 42 -3.50 7.77 8.84
CA TYR A 42 -2.69 8.76 8.13
C TYR A 42 -3.42 9.38 6.93
N PHE A 43 -4.35 8.63 6.31
CA PHE A 43 -5.31 9.23 5.38
C PHE A 43 -6.17 10.28 6.06
N PHE A 44 -6.67 10.01 7.27
CA PHE A 44 -7.47 10.98 8.02
C PHE A 44 -6.68 12.25 8.34
N PHE A 45 -5.40 12.14 8.74
CA PHE A 45 -4.56 13.31 8.96
C PHE A 45 -4.26 14.09 7.67
N TYR A 46 -4.01 13.38 6.56
CA TYR A 46 -3.87 14.01 5.24
C TYR A 46 -5.15 14.73 4.83
N LEU A 47 -6.31 14.08 4.96
CA LEU A 47 -7.62 14.65 4.66
C LEU A 47 -7.87 15.92 5.49
N LEU A 48 -7.57 15.89 6.78
CA LEU A 48 -7.72 17.04 7.66
C LEU A 48 -6.80 18.20 7.22
N ALA A 49 -5.54 17.92 6.88
CA ALA A 49 -4.62 18.94 6.39
C ALA A 49 -5.10 19.58 5.07
N VAL A 50 -5.62 18.79 4.13
CA VAL A 50 -6.15 19.31 2.86
C VAL A 50 -7.46 20.08 3.08
N LEU A 51 -8.33 19.64 4.00
CA LEU A 51 -9.53 20.40 4.36
C LEU A 51 -9.19 21.71 5.08
N THR A 52 -8.13 21.75 5.88
CA THR A 52 -7.62 22.99 6.47
C THR A 52 -7.14 23.95 5.37
N LEU A 53 -6.40 23.46 4.37
CA LEU A 53 -6.02 24.28 3.21
C LEU A 53 -7.26 24.80 2.46
N TYR A 54 -8.28 23.97 2.30
CA TYR A 54 -9.54 24.35 1.65
C TYR A 54 -10.24 25.51 2.36
N VAL A 55 -10.38 25.42 3.68
CA VAL A 55 -10.96 26.49 4.49
C VAL A 55 -10.09 27.74 4.45
N PHE A 56 -8.77 27.59 4.55
CA PHE A 56 -7.83 28.70 4.47
C PHE A 56 -7.94 29.46 3.15
N PHE A 57 -7.83 28.77 2.01
CA PHE A 57 -7.96 29.40 0.70
C PHE A 57 -9.35 30.02 0.52
N GLY A 58 -10.42 29.36 0.97
CA GLY A 58 -11.76 29.96 0.90
C GLY A 58 -11.87 31.25 1.70
N ALA A 59 -11.30 31.31 2.91
CA ALA A 59 -11.31 32.51 3.76
C ALA A 59 -10.45 33.66 3.18
N VAL A 60 -9.28 33.35 2.62
CA VAL A 60 -8.41 34.34 1.96
C VAL A 60 -9.10 34.93 0.73
N LEU A 61 -9.72 34.09 -0.10
CA LEU A 61 -10.44 34.52 -1.30
C LEU A 61 -11.67 35.37 -0.97
N ASP A 62 -12.36 35.05 0.12
CA ASP A 62 -13.51 35.84 0.61
C ASP A 62 -13.09 37.21 1.15
N SER A 63 -11.93 37.26 1.83
CA SER A 63 -11.39 38.50 2.41
C SER A 63 -10.75 39.43 1.37
N SER A 64 -10.30 38.90 0.24
CA SER A 64 -9.54 39.66 -0.77
C SER A 64 -9.80 39.15 -2.19
N PRO A 65 -10.87 39.61 -2.86
CA PRO A 65 -11.23 39.17 -4.22
C PRO A 65 -10.12 39.38 -5.26
N GLU A 66 -9.24 40.36 -5.03
CA GLU A 66 -8.05 40.64 -5.85
C GLU A 66 -7.07 39.45 -5.89
N THR A 67 -7.06 38.61 -4.86
CA THR A 67 -6.21 37.39 -4.82
C THR A 67 -6.64 36.33 -5.81
N ILE A 68 -7.91 36.33 -6.26
CA ILE A 68 -8.39 35.44 -7.33
C ILE A 68 -7.65 35.73 -8.63
N GLY A 69 -7.49 37.01 -8.96
CA GLY A 69 -6.77 37.46 -10.15
C GLY A 69 -5.29 37.07 -10.11
N TRP A 70 -4.66 37.24 -8.95
CA TRP A 70 -3.26 36.83 -8.74
C TRP A 70 -3.07 35.31 -8.84
N LEU A 71 -3.93 34.51 -8.20
CA LEU A 71 -3.91 33.04 -8.30
C LEU A 71 -4.15 32.55 -9.73
N TYR A 72 -5.07 33.19 -10.45
CA TYR A 72 -5.33 32.88 -11.87
C TYR A 72 -4.12 33.21 -12.75
N ALA A 73 -3.51 34.39 -12.58
CA ALA A 73 -2.29 34.78 -13.31
C ALA A 73 -1.12 33.82 -13.04
N LEU A 74 -0.95 33.36 -11.79
CA LEU A 74 0.06 32.36 -11.44
C LEU A 74 -0.17 30.99 -12.07
N SER A 75 -1.43 30.56 -12.18
CA SER A 75 -1.79 29.25 -12.73
C SER A 75 -1.80 29.19 -14.26
N SER A 76 -2.08 30.31 -14.93
CA SER A 76 -2.10 30.43 -16.39
C SER A 76 -0.75 30.87 -16.98
N GLY A 77 0.16 31.38 -16.15
CA GLY A 77 1.44 31.93 -16.60
C GLY A 77 1.30 33.24 -17.39
N GLN A 78 0.10 33.82 -17.45
CA GLN A 78 -0.20 35.07 -18.14
C GLN A 78 -0.42 36.18 -17.10
N VAL A 79 0.59 37.02 -16.91
CA VAL A 79 0.50 38.21 -16.06
C VAL A 79 -0.38 39.23 -16.78
N GLY A 80 -1.54 39.56 -16.21
CA GLY A 80 -2.47 40.57 -16.75
C GLY A 80 -3.68 40.05 -17.54
N SER A 81 -3.93 38.73 -17.56
CA SER A 81 -5.16 38.19 -18.16
C SER A 81 -6.37 38.42 -17.25
N ASN A 82 -7.46 39.00 -17.80
CA ASN A 82 -8.72 39.13 -17.08
C ASN A 82 -9.22 37.74 -16.63
N VAL A 83 -9.58 37.62 -15.36
CA VAL A 83 -10.20 36.41 -14.82
C VAL A 83 -11.44 36.08 -15.66
N PRO A 84 -11.60 34.84 -16.15
CA PRO A 84 -12.79 34.44 -16.89
C PRO A 84 -14.05 34.79 -16.08
N LEU A 85 -15.04 35.43 -16.72
CA LEU A 85 -16.33 35.80 -16.10
C LEU A 85 -17.06 34.63 -15.43
N ALA A 86 -16.72 33.38 -15.78
CA ALA A 86 -17.24 32.18 -15.14
C ALA A 86 -16.62 31.92 -13.75
N ILE A 87 -15.34 32.29 -13.54
CA ILE A 87 -14.65 32.18 -12.25
C ILE A 87 -15.04 33.33 -11.32
N ASP A 88 -15.26 34.52 -11.88
CA ASP A 88 -15.69 35.71 -11.13
C ASP A 88 -17.12 35.55 -10.54
N LYS A 89 -17.92 34.65 -11.11
CA LYS A 89 -19.26 34.28 -10.61
C LYS A 89 -19.27 33.14 -9.59
N LEU A 90 -18.12 32.48 -9.39
CA LEU A 90 -18.02 31.38 -8.43
C LEU A 90 -17.78 31.95 -7.04
N SER A 91 -18.46 31.38 -6.04
CA SER A 91 -18.22 31.73 -4.65
C SER A 91 -16.83 31.27 -4.20
N ALA A 92 -16.25 31.96 -3.22
CA ALA A 92 -14.92 31.67 -2.68
C ALA A 92 -14.70 30.18 -2.31
N PRO A 93 -15.68 29.45 -1.72
CA PRO A 93 -15.53 28.02 -1.45
C PRO A 93 -15.42 27.18 -2.73
N MET A 94 -16.18 27.51 -3.78
CA MET A 94 -16.11 26.79 -5.05
C MET A 94 -14.78 27.04 -5.77
N VAL A 95 -14.27 28.28 -5.75
CA VAL A 95 -12.96 28.62 -6.32
C VAL A 95 -11.85 27.89 -5.55
N SER A 96 -11.90 27.86 -4.22
CA SER A 96 -10.95 27.11 -3.38
C SER A 96 -10.97 25.60 -3.70
N ALA A 97 -12.15 25.00 -3.81
CA ALA A 97 -12.29 23.59 -4.17
C ALA A 97 -11.74 23.31 -5.57
N LEU A 98 -12.05 24.16 -6.56
CA LEU A 98 -11.52 24.04 -7.92
C LEU A 98 -10.00 24.14 -7.92
N PHE A 99 -9.46 25.08 -7.15
CA PHE A 99 -8.03 25.30 -7.02
C PHE A 99 -7.31 24.07 -6.45
N LEU A 100 -7.81 23.50 -5.35
CA LEU A 100 -7.21 22.33 -4.71
C LEU A 100 -7.41 21.01 -5.48
N THR A 101 -8.46 20.92 -6.31
CA THR A 101 -8.75 19.70 -7.08
C THR A 101 -8.11 19.70 -8.45
N THR A 102 -8.24 20.79 -9.20
CA THR A 102 -7.89 20.87 -10.63
C THR A 102 -6.63 21.68 -10.93
N LEU A 103 -6.37 22.76 -10.19
CA LEU A 103 -5.22 23.65 -10.43
C LEU A 103 -4.00 23.29 -9.57
N LEU A 104 -4.20 22.48 -8.54
CA LEU A 104 -3.11 22.01 -7.70
C LEU A 104 -1.98 21.25 -8.44
N PRO A 105 -2.25 20.43 -9.48
CA PRO A 105 -1.20 19.83 -10.29
C PRO A 105 -0.55 20.79 -11.30
N SER A 106 -1.20 21.91 -11.68
CA SER A 106 -0.67 22.84 -12.68
C SER A 106 0.27 23.89 -12.07
N LEU A 107 0.23 24.10 -10.75
CA LEU A 107 1.13 25.00 -10.03
C LEU A 107 2.34 24.24 -9.46
N PRO A 108 3.57 24.48 -9.96
CA PRO A 108 4.75 23.69 -9.60
C PRO A 108 5.09 23.72 -8.10
N TRP A 109 4.90 24.86 -7.43
CA TRP A 109 5.22 25.02 -6.01
C TRP A 109 4.18 24.35 -5.11
N LEU A 110 2.89 24.46 -5.45
CA LEU A 110 1.80 23.85 -4.69
C LEU A 110 1.77 22.33 -4.88
N SER A 111 2.07 21.86 -6.10
CA SER A 111 2.25 20.43 -6.38
C SER A 111 3.41 19.83 -5.57
N ARG A 112 4.53 20.56 -5.41
CA ARG A 112 5.64 20.12 -4.55
C ARG A 112 5.23 20.06 -3.07
N TYR A 113 4.44 21.02 -2.59
CA TYR A 113 3.94 21.03 -1.22
C TYR A 113 2.98 19.86 -0.94
N ASP A 114 1.99 19.62 -1.83
CA ASP A 114 1.09 18.46 -1.72
C ASP A 114 1.84 17.13 -1.82
N GLN A 115 2.84 17.02 -2.71
CA GLN A 115 3.72 15.84 -2.76
C GLN A 115 4.53 15.67 -1.47
N ALA A 116 5.06 16.75 -0.89
CA ALA A 116 5.77 16.69 0.38
C ALA A 116 4.84 16.25 1.52
N LEU A 117 3.60 16.76 1.56
CA LEU A 117 2.58 16.33 2.52
C LEU A 117 2.23 14.85 2.33
N LEU A 118 1.94 14.42 1.09
CA LEU A 118 1.65 13.03 0.75
C LEU A 118 2.79 12.10 1.17
N ASN A 119 4.04 12.42 0.79
CA ASN A 119 5.21 11.64 1.17
C ASN A 119 5.38 11.59 2.69
N THR A 120 5.20 12.71 3.39
CA THR A 120 5.29 12.74 4.86
C THR A 120 4.28 11.80 5.52
N PHE A 121 3.03 11.79 5.04
CA PHE A 121 2.00 10.92 5.59
C PHE A 121 2.16 9.46 5.14
N TRP A 122 2.64 9.20 3.92
CA TRP A 122 3.00 7.86 3.46
C TRP A 122 4.16 7.27 4.27
N ASP A 123 5.25 8.02 4.45
CA ASP A 123 6.43 7.60 5.22
C ASP A 123 6.06 7.27 6.67
N ARG A 124 5.27 8.14 7.31
CA ARG A 124 4.78 7.91 8.68
C ARG A 124 3.78 6.76 8.77
N GLY A 125 2.99 6.55 7.73
CA GLY A 125 2.11 5.37 7.59
C GLY A 125 2.83 4.06 7.27
N ASN A 126 4.17 4.08 7.17
CA ASN A 126 4.99 2.97 6.67
C ASN A 126 4.52 2.44 5.30
N ILE A 127 3.94 3.32 4.47
CA ILE A 127 3.57 3.03 3.08
C ILE A 127 4.82 3.30 2.21
N PRO A 128 5.38 2.33 1.47
CA PRO A 128 4.97 0.93 1.31
C PRO A 128 5.77 -0.09 2.13
N THR A 129 6.61 0.38 3.05
CA THR A 129 7.67 -0.42 3.67
C THR A 129 7.17 -1.54 4.60
N HIS A 130 5.96 -1.44 5.15
CA HIS A 130 5.46 -2.42 6.12
C HIS A 130 5.34 -3.83 5.52
N VAL A 131 4.77 -3.97 4.32
CA VAL A 131 4.69 -5.27 3.64
C VAL A 131 6.06 -5.86 3.35
N TYR A 132 7.02 -5.04 2.92
CA TYR A 132 8.37 -5.53 2.62
C TYR A 132 9.11 -5.97 3.90
N LYS A 133 8.91 -5.25 5.02
CA LYS A 133 9.42 -5.65 6.33
C LYS A 133 8.79 -6.96 6.79
N MET A 134 7.48 -7.11 6.63
CA MET A 134 6.76 -8.34 6.95
C MET A 134 7.21 -9.51 6.06
N ALA A 135 7.34 -9.31 4.75
CA ALA A 135 7.86 -10.31 3.82
C ALA A 135 9.30 -10.69 4.14
N ALA A 136 10.16 -9.72 4.50
CA ALA A 136 11.52 -9.99 4.96
C ALA A 136 11.54 -10.79 6.28
N SER A 137 10.65 -10.46 7.22
CA SER A 137 10.47 -11.21 8.48
C SER A 137 10.08 -12.66 8.20
N MET A 138 9.05 -12.90 7.38
CA MET A 138 8.60 -14.24 7.00
C MET A 138 9.72 -15.06 6.33
N ARG A 139 10.52 -14.43 5.45
CA ARG A 139 11.64 -15.11 4.79
C ARG A 139 12.70 -15.59 5.76
N ARG A 140 12.98 -14.82 6.82
CA ARG A 140 13.96 -15.14 7.87
C ARG A 140 13.40 -16.04 8.98
N ALA A 141 12.08 -16.06 9.15
CA ALA A 141 11.42 -16.88 10.14
C ALA A 141 11.63 -18.38 9.88
N ARG A 142 11.73 -19.14 10.99
CA ARG A 142 11.72 -20.60 10.94
C ARG A 142 10.37 -21.07 10.38
N PHE A 143 10.42 -22.12 9.57
CA PHE A 143 9.25 -22.66 8.91
C PHE A 143 9.04 -24.10 9.35
N ASN A 144 7.86 -24.39 9.89
CA ASN A 144 7.46 -25.71 10.31
C ASN A 144 6.27 -26.17 9.49
N PHE A 145 6.38 -27.36 8.92
CA PHE A 145 5.28 -27.99 8.20
C PHE A 145 4.23 -28.49 9.18
N SER A 146 3.02 -27.95 9.09
CA SER A 146 1.87 -28.48 9.83
C SER A 146 1.52 -29.89 9.34
N PRO A 147 0.80 -30.71 10.13
CA PRO A 147 0.33 -32.02 9.69
C PRO A 147 -0.50 -31.97 8.39
N ILE A 148 -1.29 -30.90 8.21
CA ILE A 148 -2.10 -30.66 7.01
C ILE A 148 -1.20 -30.37 5.81
N GLN A 149 -0.21 -29.49 5.98
CA GLN A 149 0.76 -29.16 4.92
C GLN A 149 1.58 -30.39 4.52
N ASN A 150 2.01 -31.20 5.48
CA ASN A 150 2.70 -32.46 5.19
C ASN A 150 1.81 -33.43 4.39
N LYS A 151 0.51 -33.51 4.71
CA LYS A 151 -0.44 -34.32 3.95
C LYS A 151 -0.62 -33.81 2.52
N GLN A 152 -0.67 -32.50 2.31
CA GLN A 152 -0.75 -31.88 0.98
C GLN A 152 0.53 -32.11 0.18
N LEU A 153 1.68 -31.90 0.80
CA LEU A 153 2.98 -32.12 0.16
C LEU A 153 3.14 -33.58 -0.29
N ARG A 154 2.71 -34.55 0.53
CA ARG A 154 2.65 -35.97 0.14
C ARG A 154 1.74 -36.22 -1.07
N LYS A 155 0.59 -35.54 -1.16
CA LYS A 155 -0.29 -35.63 -2.34
C LYS A 155 0.39 -35.05 -3.59
N ASN A 156 1.06 -33.91 -3.46
CA ASN A 156 1.78 -33.28 -4.56
C ASN A 156 2.94 -34.17 -5.04
N CYS A 157 3.72 -34.74 -4.12
CA CYS A 157 4.79 -35.68 -4.46
C CYS A 157 4.26 -36.91 -5.21
N LYS A 158 3.14 -37.48 -4.75
CA LYS A 158 2.47 -38.59 -5.47
C LYS A 158 2.04 -38.20 -6.89
N LYS A 159 1.50 -36.99 -7.07
CA LYS A 159 1.10 -36.48 -8.41
C LYS A 159 2.30 -36.30 -9.34
N LEU A 160 3.45 -35.92 -8.78
CA LEU A 160 4.70 -35.67 -9.50
C LEU A 160 5.60 -36.90 -9.60
N ASN A 161 5.16 -38.07 -9.12
CA ASN A 161 5.97 -39.30 -9.04
C ASN A 161 7.29 -39.14 -8.26
N ILE A 162 7.31 -38.29 -7.23
CA ILE A 162 8.47 -38.08 -6.36
C ILE A 162 8.31 -38.95 -5.10
N ASP A 163 9.34 -39.71 -4.74
CA ASP A 163 9.37 -40.39 -3.43
C ASP A 163 9.51 -39.36 -2.31
N PHE A 164 8.56 -39.36 -1.38
CA PHE A 164 8.54 -38.44 -0.25
C PHE A 164 9.54 -38.82 0.84
N THR A 165 9.89 -40.10 0.96
CA THR A 165 10.71 -40.66 2.04
C THR A 165 12.13 -40.06 2.11
N PRO A 166 12.86 -39.87 0.99
CA PRO A 166 14.19 -39.28 1.02
C PRO A 166 14.21 -37.75 1.10
N LEU A 167 13.06 -37.06 1.03
CA LEU A 167 13.05 -35.59 1.02
C LEU A 167 13.50 -35.03 2.38
N MET A 168 14.56 -34.21 2.35
CA MET A 168 15.09 -33.57 3.55
C MET A 168 14.25 -32.35 3.98
N THR A 169 13.02 -32.59 4.43
CA THR A 169 12.08 -31.53 4.89
C THR A 169 12.38 -30.99 6.29
N SER A 170 13.45 -31.47 6.93
CA SER A 170 13.93 -30.98 8.24
C SER A 170 15.11 -30.02 8.13
N THR A 171 15.82 -30.00 7.00
CA THR A 171 17.07 -29.23 6.84
C THR A 171 16.83 -27.98 6.00
N SER A 172 16.80 -26.80 6.63
CA SER A 172 16.41 -25.54 5.97
C SER A 172 17.27 -25.12 4.77
N ALA A 173 18.52 -25.58 4.70
CA ALA A 173 19.45 -25.29 3.61
C ALA A 173 19.26 -26.19 2.37
N SER A 174 18.53 -27.30 2.49
CA SER A 174 18.36 -28.24 1.38
C SER A 174 17.46 -27.65 0.29
N LEU A 175 17.70 -28.04 -0.96
CA LEU A 175 16.81 -27.69 -2.08
C LEU A 175 15.40 -28.26 -1.82
N ASP A 176 15.33 -29.49 -1.31
CA ASP A 176 14.09 -30.20 -0.97
C ASP A 176 13.23 -29.41 0.03
N PHE A 177 13.85 -28.87 1.09
CA PHE A 177 13.14 -28.05 2.07
C PHE A 177 12.60 -26.77 1.45
N ARG A 178 13.41 -26.08 0.65
CA ARG A 178 13.02 -24.80 0.02
C ARG A 178 11.89 -25.02 -0.99
N TRP A 179 11.98 -26.08 -1.79
CA TRP A 179 10.92 -26.51 -2.70
C TRP A 179 9.62 -26.86 -1.94
N ALA A 180 9.73 -27.68 -0.89
CA ALA A 180 8.60 -28.09 -0.06
C ALA A 180 7.92 -26.89 0.61
N ARG A 181 8.71 -25.95 1.13
CA ARG A 181 8.24 -24.72 1.79
C ARG A 181 7.42 -23.87 0.86
N VAL A 182 7.90 -23.61 -0.36
CA VAL A 182 7.18 -22.80 -1.35
C VAL A 182 5.85 -23.46 -1.73
N ASN A 183 5.87 -24.78 -1.96
CA ASN A 183 4.64 -25.53 -2.25
C ASN A 183 3.64 -25.46 -1.10
N ALA A 184 4.08 -25.65 0.15
CA ALA A 184 3.21 -25.58 1.32
C ALA A 184 2.55 -24.20 1.48
N ILE A 185 3.31 -23.13 1.23
CA ILE A 185 2.82 -21.75 1.33
C ILE A 185 1.81 -21.45 0.22
N LEU A 186 2.11 -21.83 -1.03
CA LEU A 186 1.22 -21.58 -2.16
C LEU A 186 -0.06 -22.42 -2.07
N SER A 187 0.00 -23.64 -1.56
CA SER A 187 -1.21 -24.42 -1.25
C SER A 187 -2.04 -23.76 -0.15
N GLY A 188 -1.41 -23.20 0.89
CA GLY A 188 -2.14 -22.40 1.89
C GLY A 188 -2.83 -21.17 1.29
N LEU A 189 -2.22 -20.54 0.29
CA LEU A 189 -2.82 -19.42 -0.44
C LEU A 189 -4.00 -19.84 -1.32
N GLU A 190 -3.97 -21.05 -1.89
CA GLU A 190 -5.12 -21.63 -2.59
C GLU A 190 -6.30 -21.89 -1.64
N GLU A 191 -6.05 -22.32 -0.39
CA GLU A 191 -7.10 -22.47 0.62
C GLU A 191 -7.75 -21.14 0.97
N TRP A 192 -6.99 -20.04 0.98
CA TRP A 192 -7.55 -18.70 1.22
C TRP A 192 -8.50 -18.24 0.12
N LYS A 193 -8.40 -18.80 -1.09
CA LYS A 193 -9.37 -18.58 -2.16
C LYS A 193 -10.73 -19.19 -1.83
N GLN A 194 -10.75 -20.21 -1.00
CA GLN A 194 -11.96 -20.91 -0.53
C GLN A 194 -12.49 -20.33 0.79
N ASP A 195 -11.73 -19.43 1.45
CA ASP A 195 -12.15 -18.77 2.69
C ASP A 195 -13.24 -17.70 2.40
N ASP A 196 -14.25 -17.63 3.27
CA ASP A 196 -15.45 -16.80 3.10
C ASP A 196 -15.25 -15.33 3.52
N SER A 197 -14.06 -14.94 3.97
CA SER A 197 -13.80 -13.56 4.36
C SER A 197 -13.87 -12.63 3.13
N GLY A 198 -14.91 -11.79 3.08
CA GLY A 198 -15.19 -10.92 1.92
C GLY A 198 -14.03 -9.97 1.54
N ARG A 199 -13.14 -9.63 2.48
CA ARG A 199 -11.94 -8.81 2.20
C ARG A 199 -10.84 -9.61 1.50
N MET A 200 -10.56 -10.84 1.95
CA MET A 200 -9.57 -11.71 1.31
C MET A 200 -10.00 -12.04 -0.10
N ARG A 201 -11.28 -12.43 -0.28
CA ARG A 201 -11.84 -12.70 -1.59
C ARG A 201 -11.69 -11.51 -2.56
N ARG A 202 -11.96 -10.28 -2.10
CA ARG A 202 -11.78 -9.07 -2.93
C ARG A 202 -10.32 -8.83 -3.29
N PHE A 203 -9.40 -9.00 -2.34
CA PHE A 203 -7.96 -8.87 -2.60
C PHE A 203 -7.48 -9.90 -3.63
N LEU A 204 -7.81 -11.18 -3.43
CA LEU A 204 -7.43 -12.26 -4.34
C LEU A 204 -8.01 -12.07 -5.75
N MET A 205 -9.24 -11.55 -5.86
CA MET A 205 -9.83 -11.18 -7.16
C MET A 205 -9.07 -10.04 -7.84
N THR A 206 -8.66 -9.03 -7.08
CA THR A 206 -7.90 -7.88 -7.60
C THR A 206 -6.50 -8.29 -8.06
N LYS A 207 -5.89 -9.27 -7.38
CA LYS A 207 -4.54 -9.81 -7.68
C LYS A 207 -4.57 -11.12 -8.45
N ARG A 208 -5.71 -11.48 -9.06
CA ARG A 208 -5.92 -12.78 -9.71
C ARG A 208 -4.86 -13.11 -10.75
N THR A 209 -4.49 -12.16 -11.61
CA THR A 209 -3.46 -12.39 -12.65
C THR A 209 -2.11 -12.72 -12.02
N ALA A 210 -1.64 -11.89 -11.08
CA ALA A 210 -0.37 -12.12 -10.39
C ALA A 210 -0.35 -13.44 -9.61
N LEU A 211 -1.48 -13.84 -9.01
CA LEU A 211 -1.61 -15.15 -8.35
C LEU A 211 -1.52 -16.31 -9.33
N ASN A 212 -2.22 -16.21 -10.47
CA ASN A 212 -2.15 -17.22 -11.51
C ASN A 212 -0.72 -17.37 -12.05
N ASP A 213 0.01 -16.26 -12.19
CA ASP A 213 1.42 -16.27 -12.62
C ASP A 213 2.30 -17.00 -11.60
N LEU A 214 2.10 -16.76 -10.30
CA LEU A 214 2.81 -17.51 -9.24
C LEU A 214 2.50 -19.01 -9.28
N PHE A 215 1.23 -19.38 -9.47
CA PHE A 215 0.85 -20.80 -9.55
C PHE A 215 1.42 -21.47 -10.79
N LYS A 216 1.46 -20.76 -11.93
CA LYS A 216 2.10 -21.24 -13.15
C LYS A 216 3.59 -21.46 -12.94
N GLN A 217 4.30 -20.49 -12.36
CA GLN A 217 5.72 -20.62 -12.03
C GLN A 217 6.00 -21.78 -11.06
N ARG A 218 5.12 -22.00 -10.07
CA ARG A 218 5.20 -23.15 -9.17
C ARG A 218 5.10 -24.46 -9.94
N ASP A 219 4.14 -24.56 -10.86
CA ASP A 219 3.90 -25.79 -11.62
C ASP A 219 5.08 -26.10 -12.56
N GLU A 220 5.66 -25.07 -13.20
CA GLU A 220 6.91 -25.19 -13.99
C GLU A 220 8.09 -25.70 -13.13
N ILE A 221 8.31 -25.10 -11.95
CA ILE A 221 9.36 -25.53 -11.01
C ILE A 221 9.10 -26.96 -10.50
N ASN A 222 7.85 -27.35 -10.31
CA ASN A 222 7.48 -28.70 -9.86
C ASN A 222 7.81 -29.77 -10.91
N GLU A 223 7.61 -29.47 -12.19
CA GLU A 223 7.97 -30.38 -13.29
C GLU A 223 9.49 -30.55 -13.38
N GLU A 224 10.25 -29.46 -13.34
CA GLU A 224 11.72 -29.51 -13.36
C GLU A 224 12.30 -30.21 -12.12
N PHE A 225 11.73 -29.97 -10.94
CA PHE A 225 12.15 -30.64 -9.71
C PHE A 225 11.83 -32.15 -9.75
N ALA A 226 10.71 -32.55 -10.37
CA ALA A 226 10.39 -33.95 -10.58
C ALA A 226 11.39 -34.63 -11.53
N GLN A 227 11.78 -33.96 -12.62
CA GLN A 227 12.80 -34.46 -13.54
C GLN A 227 14.15 -34.67 -12.82
N LEU A 228 14.57 -33.70 -12.00
CA LEU A 228 15.78 -33.82 -11.18
C LEU A 228 15.77 -35.05 -10.28
N LYS A 229 14.60 -35.43 -9.74
CA LYS A 229 14.45 -36.59 -8.85
C LYS A 229 14.27 -37.92 -9.59
N ALA A 230 13.79 -37.88 -10.83
CA ALA A 230 13.53 -39.07 -11.64
C ALA A 230 14.75 -39.57 -12.41
N GLU A 231 15.64 -38.66 -12.85
CA GLU A 231 16.73 -39.00 -13.77
C GLU A 231 18.08 -39.22 -13.05
N GLN A 232 18.79 -40.28 -13.44
CA GLN A 232 20.25 -40.40 -13.22
C GLN A 232 20.98 -39.47 -14.20
N LEU A 233 20.87 -38.17 -13.97
CA LEU A 233 21.53 -37.14 -14.76
C LEU A 233 23.05 -37.18 -14.57
N ASP A 234 23.80 -36.80 -15.60
CA ASP A 234 25.22 -36.51 -15.47
C ASP A 234 25.42 -35.40 -14.40
N SER A 235 26.39 -35.61 -13.53
CA SER A 235 26.84 -34.71 -12.46
C SER A 235 26.89 -33.23 -12.86
N LYS A 236 27.35 -32.90 -14.07
CA LYS A 236 27.43 -31.51 -14.57
C LYS A 236 26.07 -30.92 -14.90
N VAL A 237 25.17 -31.71 -15.49
CA VAL A 237 23.81 -31.29 -15.83
C VAL A 237 22.98 -31.14 -14.56
N LEU A 238 23.13 -32.09 -13.63
CA LEU A 238 22.50 -32.06 -12.32
C LEU A 238 22.82 -30.77 -11.57
N HIS A 239 24.10 -30.40 -11.48
CA HIS A 239 24.48 -29.19 -10.75
C HIS A 239 23.98 -27.88 -11.41
N LYS A 240 23.86 -27.87 -12.75
CA LYS A 240 23.28 -26.74 -13.48
C LYS A 240 21.78 -26.59 -13.19
N ILE A 241 21.05 -27.70 -13.20
CA ILE A 241 19.61 -27.73 -12.90
C ILE A 241 19.36 -27.35 -11.44
N GLU A 242 20.13 -27.89 -10.49
CA GLU A 242 20.03 -27.53 -9.07
C GLU A 242 20.22 -26.03 -8.84
N ARG A 243 21.23 -25.42 -9.48
CA ARG A 243 21.49 -23.98 -9.37
C ARG A 243 20.38 -23.14 -9.99
N PHE A 244 19.81 -23.59 -11.12
CA PHE A 244 18.66 -22.94 -11.74
C PHE A 244 17.43 -23.00 -10.83
N LEU A 245 17.06 -24.21 -10.38
CA LEU A 245 15.96 -24.45 -9.46
C LEU A 245 16.12 -23.66 -8.18
N ASP A 246 17.32 -23.59 -7.61
CA ASP A 246 17.54 -22.84 -6.37
C ASP A 246 17.21 -21.35 -6.56
N LYS A 247 17.67 -20.75 -7.67
CA LYS A 247 17.37 -19.36 -8.00
C LYS A 247 15.87 -19.15 -8.25
N SER A 248 15.23 -20.04 -9.00
CA SER A 248 13.81 -19.96 -9.34
C SER A 248 12.92 -20.13 -8.11
N ILE A 249 13.23 -21.09 -7.23
CA ILE A 249 12.53 -21.31 -5.95
C ILE A 249 12.71 -20.10 -5.03
N ALA A 250 13.92 -19.54 -4.93
CA ALA A 250 14.18 -18.36 -4.12
C ALA A 250 13.40 -17.13 -4.62
N GLN A 251 13.32 -16.94 -5.93
CA GLN A 251 12.54 -15.87 -6.54
C GLN A 251 11.03 -16.06 -6.32
N LEU A 252 10.51 -17.27 -6.58
CA LEU A 252 9.11 -17.58 -6.34
C LEU A 252 8.72 -17.40 -4.87
N PHE A 253 9.61 -17.79 -3.94
CA PHE A 253 9.41 -17.57 -2.52
C PHE A 253 9.36 -16.08 -2.16
N LEU A 254 10.23 -15.27 -2.78
CA LEU A 254 10.25 -13.82 -2.59
C LEU A 254 8.91 -13.22 -3.04
N ASP A 255 8.46 -13.52 -4.25
CA ASP A 255 7.24 -12.94 -4.81
C ASP A 255 5.99 -13.42 -4.05
N ALA A 256 5.94 -14.71 -3.69
CA ALA A 256 4.87 -15.25 -2.84
C ALA A 256 4.82 -14.57 -1.47
N SER A 257 5.97 -14.35 -0.82
CA SER A 257 6.04 -13.69 0.50
C SER A 257 5.53 -12.25 0.46
N ILE A 258 5.76 -11.52 -0.64
CA ILE A 258 5.24 -10.16 -0.82
C ILE A 258 3.72 -10.20 -0.99
N ILE A 259 3.19 -11.05 -1.85
CA ILE A 259 1.73 -11.14 -2.07
C ILE A 259 1.01 -11.57 -0.78
N ILE A 260 1.57 -12.50 -0.03
CA ILE A 260 1.04 -12.91 1.28
C ILE A 260 1.08 -11.77 2.28
N GLY A 261 2.19 -11.02 2.34
CA GLY A 261 2.29 -9.83 3.19
C GLY A 261 1.22 -8.79 2.84
N GLN A 262 0.99 -8.54 1.55
CA GLN A 262 -0.07 -7.64 1.06
C GLN A 262 -1.46 -8.14 1.44
N ALA A 263 -1.73 -9.44 1.24
CA ALA A 263 -3.00 -10.06 1.58
C ALA A 263 -3.31 -9.90 3.07
N ILE A 264 -2.37 -10.30 3.93
CA ILE A 264 -2.55 -10.25 5.39
C ILE A 264 -2.73 -8.80 5.88
N CYS A 265 -1.93 -7.84 5.38
CA CYS A 265 -2.05 -6.43 5.79
C CYS A 265 -3.41 -5.81 5.38
N MET A 266 -3.98 -6.26 4.27
CA MET A 266 -5.26 -5.79 3.75
C MET A 266 -6.47 -6.41 4.45
N THR A 267 -6.36 -7.67 4.86
CA THR A 267 -7.50 -8.45 5.36
C THR A 267 -7.59 -8.44 6.87
N GLU A 268 -6.46 -8.53 7.56
CA GLU A 268 -6.39 -8.67 9.01
C GLU A 268 -6.19 -7.31 9.70
N LEU A 269 -7.20 -6.90 10.46
CA LEU A 269 -7.19 -5.61 11.16
C LEU A 269 -6.30 -5.61 12.40
N SER A 270 -6.26 -6.72 13.14
CA SER A 270 -5.51 -6.85 14.38
C SER A 270 -4.13 -7.48 14.18
N GLU A 271 -3.16 -7.10 15.01
CA GLU A 271 -1.84 -7.73 15.02
C GLU A 271 -1.93 -9.22 15.39
N SER A 272 -2.83 -9.59 16.31
CA SER A 272 -3.10 -10.98 16.67
C SER A 272 -3.63 -11.78 15.47
N GLY A 273 -4.53 -11.20 14.67
CA GLY A 273 -5.03 -11.82 13.44
C GLY A 273 -3.93 -11.98 12.39
N ARG A 274 -3.09 -10.96 12.21
CA ARG A 274 -1.91 -11.03 11.32
C ARG A 274 -0.95 -12.14 11.75
N SER A 275 -0.58 -12.17 13.03
CA SER A 275 0.29 -13.21 13.59
C SER A 275 -0.31 -14.60 13.44
N ALA A 276 -1.62 -14.75 13.67
CA ALA A 276 -2.32 -16.02 13.53
C ALA A 276 -2.29 -16.51 12.08
N ARG A 277 -2.53 -15.64 11.09
CA ARG A 277 -2.45 -16.00 9.66
C ARG A 277 -1.05 -16.38 9.22
N VAL A 278 -0.03 -15.66 9.67
CA VAL A 278 1.38 -16.01 9.39
C VAL A 278 1.75 -17.36 10.02
N THR A 279 1.29 -17.61 11.26
CA THR A 279 1.51 -18.87 11.96
C THR A 279 0.76 -20.02 11.28
N GLN A 280 -0.46 -19.79 10.79
CA GLN A 280 -1.25 -20.77 10.03
C GLN A 280 -0.52 -21.24 8.76
N LEU A 281 0.23 -20.34 8.12
CA LEU A 281 1.07 -20.68 6.96
C LEU A 281 2.34 -21.46 7.33
N GLY A 282 2.65 -21.64 8.62
CA GLY A 282 3.78 -22.43 9.10
C GLY A 282 5.00 -21.60 9.53
N PHE A 283 4.91 -20.27 9.56
CA PHE A 283 6.03 -19.42 10.01
C PHE A 283 5.98 -19.19 11.52
N GLU A 284 7.07 -19.49 12.22
CA GLU A 284 7.19 -19.20 13.66
C GLU A 284 7.46 -17.71 13.91
N GLY A 285 6.73 -17.10 14.84
CA GLY A 285 7.03 -15.75 15.37
C GLY A 285 6.88 -14.61 14.38
N GLY A 286 6.22 -14.82 13.24
CA GLY A 286 6.41 -14.00 12.04
C GLY A 286 5.93 -12.54 12.06
N THR A 287 5.34 -12.03 13.15
CA THR A 287 4.91 -10.63 13.24
C THR A 287 5.16 -9.95 14.59
N GLN A 288 5.96 -10.52 15.50
CA GLN A 288 6.15 -9.90 16.82
C GLN A 288 6.75 -8.49 16.71
N GLY A 289 5.97 -7.46 17.09
CA GLY A 289 6.47 -6.12 17.38
C GLY A 289 6.33 -5.07 16.27
N PHE A 290 5.48 -5.28 15.27
CA PHE A 290 5.38 -4.33 14.15
C PHE A 290 4.42 -3.16 14.35
N ASP A 291 3.46 -3.19 15.28
CA ASP A 291 2.47 -2.11 15.40
C ASP A 291 1.97 -1.88 16.83
N ARG A 292 2.70 -1.09 17.61
CA ARG A 292 2.01 -0.10 18.44
C ARG A 292 2.25 1.25 17.79
N LEU A 293 1.17 1.90 17.35
CA LEU A 293 1.18 3.34 17.08
C LEU A 293 1.76 4.00 18.33
N SER A 294 2.99 4.50 18.24
CA SER A 294 3.59 5.15 19.39
C SER A 294 2.82 6.45 19.64
N PRO A 295 2.58 6.85 20.90
CA PRO A 295 2.03 8.18 21.20
C PRO A 295 2.79 9.30 20.48
N GLN A 296 4.09 9.11 20.24
CA GLN A 296 4.94 9.97 19.42
C GLN A 296 4.49 10.08 17.96
N GLN A 297 4.07 8.99 17.32
CA GLN A 297 3.56 9.02 15.95
C GLN A 297 2.26 9.82 15.86
N MET A 298 1.34 9.65 16.82
CA MET A 298 0.11 10.44 16.91
C MET A 298 0.43 11.92 17.15
N LEU A 299 1.34 12.22 18.09
CA LEU A 299 1.79 13.58 18.38
C LEU A 299 2.43 14.23 17.14
N SER A 300 3.21 13.48 16.36
CA SER A 300 3.84 13.98 15.14
C SER A 300 2.84 14.27 14.01
N GLY A 301 1.76 13.48 13.91
CA GLY A 301 0.66 13.73 12.98
C GLY A 301 -0.07 15.03 13.32
N LEU A 302 -0.42 15.20 14.61
CA LEU A 302 -1.04 16.43 15.12
C LEU A 302 -0.11 17.64 14.97
N PHE A 303 1.20 17.46 15.22
CA PHE A 303 2.19 18.51 15.06
C PHE A 303 2.36 18.93 13.59
N ALA A 304 2.24 18.01 12.63
CA ALA A 304 2.28 18.37 11.22
C ALA A 304 1.04 19.13 10.76
N ILE A 305 -0.13 18.79 11.28
CA ILE A 305 -1.36 19.58 11.09
C ILE A 305 -1.18 20.97 11.71
N PHE A 306 -0.63 21.04 12.92
CA PHE A 306 -0.35 22.31 13.60
C PHE A 306 0.66 23.17 12.84
N ILE A 307 1.77 22.62 12.34
CA ILE A 307 2.74 23.36 11.51
C ILE A 307 2.08 23.84 10.22
N THR A 308 1.24 23.02 9.58
CA THR A 308 0.51 23.43 8.39
C THR A 308 -0.35 24.65 8.71
N PHE A 309 -1.13 24.59 9.80
CA PHE A 309 -1.94 25.71 10.27
C PHE A 309 -1.11 26.96 10.60
N LEU A 310 0.01 26.79 11.33
CA LEU A 310 0.89 27.88 11.73
C LEU A 310 1.56 28.56 10.52
N SER A 311 2.04 27.77 9.55
CA SER A 311 2.66 28.30 8.32
C SER A 311 1.66 29.11 7.49
N LEU A 312 0.41 28.67 7.42
CA LEU A 312 -0.66 29.38 6.71
C LEU A 312 -1.07 30.67 7.44
N SER A 313 -1.16 30.65 8.77
CA SER A 313 -1.46 31.84 9.59
C SER A 313 -0.37 32.91 9.49
N ILE A 314 0.90 32.50 9.41
CA ILE A 314 2.02 33.43 9.17
C ILE A 314 1.90 34.05 7.77
N ILE A 315 1.61 33.27 6.74
CA ILE A 315 1.40 33.78 5.37
C ILE A 315 0.23 34.78 5.34
N GLU A 316 -0.87 34.50 6.04
CA GLU A 316 -2.00 35.44 6.17
C GLU A 316 -1.56 36.78 6.76
N GLN A 317 -0.74 36.77 7.83
CA GLN A 317 -0.22 38.00 8.42
C GLN A 317 0.68 38.80 7.46
N PHE A 318 1.47 38.13 6.63
CA PHE A 318 2.31 38.80 5.62
C PHE A 318 1.53 39.28 4.39
N MET A 319 0.36 38.70 4.09
CA MET A 319 -0.50 39.13 3.00
C MET A 319 -1.49 40.23 3.38
N LYS A 320 -1.62 40.56 4.68
CA LYS A 320 -2.37 41.76 5.08
C LYS A 320 -1.59 43.00 4.64
N PRO A 321 -2.22 43.94 3.90
CA PRO A 321 -1.54 45.18 3.54
C PRO A 321 -1.12 45.91 4.81
N VAL A 322 0.13 46.39 4.82
CA VAL A 322 0.62 47.32 5.84
C VAL A 322 -0.03 48.66 5.53
N ASP A 323 -0.91 49.12 6.41
CA ASP A 323 -1.42 50.50 6.40
C ASP A 323 -0.30 51.51 6.67
#